data_AF-A0A0F7RWA5-F1
#
_entry.id   AF-A0A0F7RWA5-F1
#
_cell.length_a   1.000
_cell.length_b   1.000
_cell.length_c   1.000
_cell.angle_alpha   90.00
_cell.angle_beta   90.00
_cell.angle_gamma   90.00
#
_symmetry.space_group_name_H-M   'P 1'
#
loop_
_entity.id
_entity.type
_entity.pdbx_description
1 polymer ?
#
loop_
_entity_poly.entity_id
_entity_poly.type
_entity_poly.pdbx_seq_one_letter_code
_entity_poly.pdbx_strand_id
1 'polypeptide(L)'
;MLLLDTSLTQPNRLPRTWNPRSINPQQTRLVPLLQPLTTFGPHKHPIDRPAQPPSKSTASPLLYAMSKPEERMKAEAIQALDTQEDLNCPGFESSRVFALSAQLLANPPAGFPSRKRLVRSLQSIYLFVIQPSTAIDPSNPRTKPVTGKASTSGGAFRPALWYADMKNKGHIGRGQPPKTVLGRKRKADVVIECRDRDFVDLATGKVQAQKLYNQGRIKIKGDLDRALRVATLISHERSKIYGTVEPAATTEAKV
;
A
#
# COMPACT_ATOMS: atom_id res chain seq x y z
N MET A 1 -13.53 -65.08 -35.01
CA MET A 1 -13.29 -64.49 -36.34
C MET A 1 -12.68 -63.11 -36.10
N LEU A 2 -11.36 -62.99 -36.34
CA LEU A 2 -10.46 -61.81 -36.32
C LEU A 2 -10.24 -61.14 -34.93
N LEU A 3 -9.13 -61.29 -34.16
CA LEU A 3 -7.65 -61.15 -34.40
C LEU A 3 -7.30 -59.77 -35.01
N LEU A 4 -6.41 -58.90 -34.50
CA LEU A 4 -5.17 -58.96 -33.70
C LEU A 4 -5.12 -57.73 -32.75
N ASP A 5 -4.49 -57.63 -31.57
CA ASP A 5 -3.20 -58.05 -31.00
C ASP A 5 -1.94 -57.37 -31.61
N THR A 6 -1.39 -56.35 -30.93
CA THR A 6 0.07 -56.11 -30.88
C THR A 6 0.47 -55.11 -29.78
N SER A 7 1.12 -55.69 -28.77
CA SER A 7 2.14 -55.16 -27.85
C SER A 7 3.28 -54.38 -28.58
N LEU A 8 4.30 -53.70 -28.03
CA LEU A 8 4.97 -53.61 -26.71
C LEU A 8 6.14 -52.59 -26.89
N THR A 9 6.64 -51.99 -25.80
CA THR A 9 8.06 -51.56 -25.57
C THR A 9 8.53 -50.13 -25.93
N GLN A 10 8.57 -49.24 -24.91
CA GLN A 10 9.72 -48.53 -24.25
C GLN A 10 11.05 -48.20 -25.02
N PRO A 11 11.99 -47.35 -24.50
CA PRO A 11 11.93 -46.26 -23.48
C PRO A 11 12.87 -45.02 -23.76
N ASN A 12 12.83 -44.05 -22.83
CA ASN A 12 13.92 -43.17 -22.32
C ASN A 12 14.82 -42.34 -23.26
N ARG A 13 14.88 -41.01 -23.05
CA ARG A 13 16.10 -40.17 -23.23
C ARG A 13 15.96 -38.79 -22.56
N LEU A 14 16.61 -38.62 -21.42
CA LEU A 14 17.33 -37.39 -21.00
C LEU A 14 18.80 -37.82 -20.77
N PRO A 15 19.83 -36.94 -20.68
CA PRO A 15 19.82 -35.48 -20.56
C PRO A 15 20.77 -34.76 -21.55
N ARG A 16 20.75 -33.42 -21.60
CA ARG A 16 21.88 -32.64 -22.12
C ARG A 16 22.41 -31.71 -21.05
N THR A 17 23.73 -31.76 -20.91
CA THR A 17 24.58 -31.21 -19.87
C THR A 17 24.92 -29.73 -20.10
N TRP A 18 25.26 -29.11 -18.98
CA TRP A 18 25.77 -27.76 -18.75
C TRP A 18 27.20 -27.55 -19.31
N ASN A 19 27.56 -26.35 -19.79
CA ASN A 19 28.92 -25.81 -19.68
C ASN A 19 29.01 -24.28 -19.94
N PRO A 20 29.49 -23.45 -18.98
CA PRO A 20 29.84 -22.06 -19.17
C PRO A 20 31.35 -21.85 -18.95
N ARG A 21 32.10 -21.45 -19.99
CA ARG A 21 33.45 -20.89 -19.85
C ARG A 21 33.83 -20.07 -21.08
N SER A 22 34.02 -18.77 -20.90
CA SER A 22 35.02 -17.98 -21.62
C SER A 22 35.19 -16.65 -20.88
N ILE A 23 36.26 -16.59 -20.09
CA ILE A 23 36.84 -15.40 -19.47
C ILE A 23 37.96 -14.96 -20.42
N ASN A 24 38.03 -13.67 -20.75
CA ASN A 24 39.20 -13.09 -21.42
C ASN A 24 39.66 -11.84 -20.65
N PRO A 25 40.82 -11.86 -19.98
CA PRO A 25 41.46 -10.68 -19.41
C PRO A 25 42.45 -10.08 -20.43
N GLN A 26 43.06 -8.94 -20.07
CA GLN A 26 44.10 -8.18 -20.79
C GLN A 26 43.60 -6.97 -21.59
N GLN A 27 43.65 -5.78 -20.99
CA GLN A 27 44.67 -4.80 -21.38
C GLN A 27 44.77 -3.65 -20.39
N THR A 28 45.87 -3.69 -19.65
CA THR A 28 46.44 -2.62 -18.83
C THR A 28 47.27 -1.71 -19.75
N ARG A 29 47.08 -0.39 -19.71
CA ARG A 29 48.16 0.58 -19.98
C ARG A 29 48.03 1.79 -19.06
N LEU A 30 49.19 2.23 -18.59
CA LEU A 30 49.47 3.14 -17.49
C LEU A 30 50.41 4.26 -18.01
N VAL A 31 50.23 5.49 -17.47
CA VAL A 31 51.13 6.68 -17.32
C VAL A 31 51.72 7.38 -18.58
N PRO A 32 52.32 8.62 -18.52
CA PRO A 32 52.52 9.62 -17.43
C PRO A 32 52.17 11.11 -17.78
N LEU A 33 51.85 12.02 -16.82
CA LEU A 33 52.65 12.97 -16.00
C LEU A 33 53.50 14.04 -16.77
N LEU A 34 53.17 15.34 -16.67
CA LEU A 34 54.00 16.45 -16.13
C LEU A 34 53.33 17.85 -16.24
N GLN A 35 53.71 18.75 -15.32
CA GLN A 35 53.21 20.10 -14.96
C GLN A 35 53.89 21.23 -15.82
N PRO A 36 54.07 22.54 -15.45
CA PRO A 36 53.64 23.36 -14.27
C PRO A 36 53.34 24.89 -14.50
N LEU A 37 53.05 25.57 -13.36
CA LEU A 37 53.35 26.97 -12.97
C LEU A 37 52.51 28.15 -13.53
N THR A 38 51.94 28.93 -12.62
CA THR A 38 52.20 30.38 -12.56
C THR A 38 51.88 30.95 -11.18
N THR A 39 52.90 31.58 -10.62
CA THR A 39 52.95 32.46 -9.45
C THR A 39 52.15 33.74 -9.67
N PHE A 40 51.46 34.27 -8.66
CA PHE A 40 51.40 35.72 -8.45
C PHE A 40 51.21 36.06 -6.96
N GLY A 41 52.03 37.00 -6.50
CA GLY A 41 52.19 37.44 -5.12
C GLY A 41 51.18 38.53 -4.66
N PRO A 42 51.51 39.25 -3.57
CA PRO A 42 50.56 39.74 -2.57
C PRO A 42 50.17 41.21 -2.76
N HIS A 43 49.06 41.66 -2.15
CA HIS A 43 49.00 42.86 -1.29
C HIS A 43 47.58 43.30 -0.85
N LYS A 44 47.50 43.72 0.43
CA LYS A 44 46.69 44.79 1.06
C LYS A 44 45.41 44.43 1.87
N HIS A 45 45.46 44.89 3.13
CA HIS A 45 44.48 44.99 4.23
C HIS A 45 43.32 46.00 3.94
N PRO A 46 42.48 46.39 4.93
CA PRO A 46 41.49 45.63 5.71
C PRO A 46 40.10 46.31 5.64
N ILE A 47 38.99 45.59 5.77
CA ILE A 47 37.68 46.23 6.09
C ILE A 47 36.92 45.34 7.08
N ASP A 48 36.77 45.85 8.30
CA ASP A 48 35.90 45.33 9.34
C ASP A 48 34.46 45.20 8.84
N ARG A 49 33.95 43.97 8.83
CA ARG A 49 32.52 43.69 8.66
C ARG A 49 31.96 43.39 10.06
N PRO A 50 30.91 44.09 10.53
CA PRO A 50 30.37 43.83 11.86
C PRO A 50 29.82 42.39 11.93
N ALA A 51 30.21 41.70 13.00
CA ALA A 51 29.83 40.33 13.30
C ALA A 51 28.31 40.19 13.40
N GLN A 52 27.75 39.32 12.56
CA GLN A 52 26.40 38.80 12.73
C GLN A 52 26.40 37.87 13.96
N PRO A 53 25.46 38.02 14.92
CA PRO A 53 25.40 37.12 16.06
C PRO A 53 25.09 35.69 15.59
N PRO A 54 25.65 34.65 16.22
CA PRO A 54 25.39 33.27 15.84
C PRO A 54 23.90 32.98 15.99
N SER A 55 23.26 32.61 14.87
CA SER A 55 21.91 32.09 14.88
C SER A 55 21.86 30.91 15.85
N LYS A 56 21.02 31.05 16.88
CA LYS A 56 20.69 29.95 17.78
C LYS A 56 20.13 28.82 16.93
N SER A 57 20.95 27.78 16.74
CA SER A 57 20.52 26.46 16.30
C SER A 57 19.61 25.90 17.40
N THR A 58 18.33 26.26 17.34
CA THR A 58 17.28 25.56 18.07
C THR A 58 16.86 24.42 17.17
N ALA A 59 17.26 23.21 17.55
CA ALA A 59 16.84 21.97 16.92
C ALA A 59 15.31 21.94 16.78
N SER A 60 14.83 21.90 15.53
CA SER A 60 13.43 21.64 15.24
C SER A 60 13.12 20.16 15.50
N PRO A 61 12.19 19.81 16.41
CA PRO A 61 11.60 18.49 16.40
C PRO A 61 10.68 18.45 15.17
N LEU A 62 11.00 17.63 14.16
CA LEU A 62 10.07 17.34 13.08
C LEU A 62 8.92 16.46 13.61
N LEU A 63 8.03 17.07 14.38
CA LEU A 63 6.67 16.61 14.53
C LEU A 63 5.96 17.00 13.23
N TYR A 64 5.57 16.00 12.46
CA TYR A 64 4.64 16.17 11.34
C TYR A 64 3.34 16.76 11.90
N ALA A 65 3.20 18.09 11.86
CA ALA A 65 1.98 18.78 12.25
C ALA A 65 0.89 18.34 11.27
N MET A 66 -0.05 17.51 11.74
CA MET A 66 -1.17 17.05 10.95
C MET A 66 -2.02 18.26 10.54
N SER A 67 -2.59 18.23 9.34
CA SER A 67 -3.51 19.30 8.93
C SER A 67 -4.81 19.22 9.74
N LYS A 68 -5.42 20.36 10.07
CA LYS A 68 -6.74 20.42 10.76
C LYS A 68 -7.81 19.44 10.21
N PRO A 69 -7.96 19.26 8.88
CA PRO A 69 -8.91 18.26 8.37
C PRO A 69 -8.49 16.81 8.67
N GLU A 70 -7.19 16.49 8.69
CA GLU A 70 -6.70 15.16 9.07
C GLU A 70 -6.94 14.87 10.56
N GLU A 71 -6.79 15.86 11.42
CA GLU A 71 -7.07 15.73 12.86
C GLU A 71 -8.56 15.48 13.12
N ARG A 72 -9.45 16.22 12.47
CA ARG A 72 -10.90 16.01 12.55
C ARG A 72 -11.31 14.63 12.07
N MET A 73 -10.76 14.20 10.94
CA MET A 73 -10.98 12.88 10.37
C MET A 73 -10.47 11.77 11.29
N LYS A 74 -9.34 11.98 11.97
CA LYS A 74 -8.83 11.03 12.97
C LYS A 74 -9.74 10.98 14.19
N ALA A 75 -10.23 12.12 14.68
CA ALA A 75 -11.15 12.19 15.82
C ALA A 75 -12.49 11.49 15.53
N GLU A 76 -13.09 11.76 14.37
CA GLU A 76 -14.35 11.10 13.97
C GLU A 76 -14.15 9.60 13.77
N ALA A 77 -13.03 9.17 13.19
CA ALA A 77 -12.75 7.75 13.03
C ALA A 77 -12.44 7.03 14.35
N ILE A 78 -11.93 7.75 15.37
CA ILE A 78 -11.80 7.23 16.74
C ILE A 78 -13.20 7.06 17.35
N GLN A 79 -14.07 8.06 17.23
CA GLN A 79 -15.45 7.98 17.71
C GLN A 79 -16.23 6.84 17.01
N ALA A 80 -15.99 6.64 15.71
CA ALA A 80 -16.57 5.54 14.95
C ALA A 80 -16.13 4.17 15.49
N LEU A 81 -14.85 4.02 15.84
CA LEU A 81 -14.32 2.79 16.42
C LEU A 81 -14.92 2.47 17.78
N ASP A 82 -15.14 3.48 18.63
CA ASP A 82 -15.79 3.27 19.93
C ASP A 82 -17.24 2.77 19.77
N THR A 83 -17.88 3.15 18.67
CA THR A 83 -19.24 2.68 18.34
C THR A 83 -19.25 1.30 17.66
N GLN A 84 -18.14 0.90 17.04
CA GLN A 84 -17.99 -0.32 16.22
C GLN A 84 -16.75 -1.09 16.64
N GLU A 85 -16.72 -1.51 17.90
CA GLU A 85 -15.59 -2.24 18.48
C GLU A 85 -15.26 -3.54 17.74
N ASP A 86 -16.24 -4.15 17.06
CA ASP A 86 -16.08 -5.37 16.27
C ASP A 86 -15.17 -5.21 15.04
N LEU A 87 -15.05 -3.98 14.54
CA LEU A 87 -14.16 -3.60 13.44
C LEU A 87 -12.74 -3.25 13.90
N ASN A 88 -12.54 -3.05 15.20
CA ASN A 88 -11.25 -2.68 15.77
C ASN A 88 -10.20 -3.79 15.56
N CYS A 89 -9.00 -3.38 15.13
CA CYS A 89 -7.84 -4.23 15.07
C CYS A 89 -6.62 -3.42 15.57
N PRO A 90 -6.16 -3.67 16.81
CA PRO A 90 -5.02 -2.97 17.37
C PRO A 90 -3.78 -3.08 16.47
N GLY A 91 -3.07 -1.97 16.31
CA GLY A 91 -1.87 -1.90 15.46
C GLY A 91 -2.14 -1.70 13.95
N PHE A 92 -3.42 -1.61 13.54
CA PHE A 92 -3.80 -1.27 12.17
C PHE A 92 -4.58 0.04 12.13
N GLU A 93 -4.00 1.08 11.53
CA GLU A 93 -4.67 2.37 11.34
C GLU A 93 -5.87 2.24 10.38
N SER A 94 -5.85 1.24 9.48
CA SER A 94 -6.98 0.92 8.59
C SER A 94 -8.26 0.56 9.34
N SER A 95 -8.18 0.08 10.59
CA SER A 95 -9.37 -0.22 11.42
C SER A 95 -10.28 1.00 11.56
N ARG A 96 -9.70 2.19 11.78
CA ARG A 96 -10.39 3.49 11.84
C ARG A 96 -11.12 3.79 10.54
N VAL A 97 -10.48 3.51 9.41
CA VAL A 97 -11.06 3.73 8.08
C VAL A 97 -12.28 2.84 7.86
N PHE A 98 -12.21 1.57 8.27
CA PHE A 98 -13.34 0.65 8.14
C PHE A 98 -14.51 1.02 9.06
N ALA A 99 -14.22 1.41 10.30
CA ALA A 99 -15.25 1.88 11.23
C ALA A 99 -15.95 3.14 10.71
N LEU A 100 -15.18 4.14 10.29
CA LEU A 100 -15.75 5.34 9.68
C LEU A 100 -16.56 5.01 8.42
N SER A 101 -16.06 4.14 7.54
CA SER A 101 -16.80 3.72 6.35
C SER A 101 -18.11 3.03 6.70
N ALA A 102 -18.13 2.20 7.74
CA ALA A 102 -19.33 1.53 8.22
C ALA A 102 -20.32 2.51 8.88
N GLN A 103 -19.82 3.51 9.61
CA GLN A 103 -20.63 4.61 10.14
C GLN A 103 -21.27 5.43 9.00
N LEU A 104 -20.53 5.78 7.95
CA LEU A 104 -21.07 6.48 6.77
C LEU A 104 -22.13 5.64 6.04
N LEU A 105 -21.95 4.33 5.96
CA LEU A 105 -22.97 3.43 5.43
C LEU A 105 -24.21 3.34 6.32
N ALA A 106 -24.08 3.55 7.64
CA ALA A 106 -25.17 3.54 8.59
C ALA A 106 -25.94 4.85 8.62
N ASN A 107 -25.23 5.96 8.75
CA ASN A 107 -25.75 7.29 8.90
C ASN A 107 -25.11 8.17 7.81
N PRO A 108 -25.59 8.09 6.56
CA PRO A 108 -25.01 8.84 5.46
C PRO A 108 -25.23 10.35 5.67
N PRO A 109 -24.18 11.19 5.59
CA PRO A 109 -24.33 12.64 5.68
C PRO A 109 -25.07 13.20 4.46
N ALA A 110 -25.53 14.44 4.55
CA ALA A 110 -26.20 15.12 3.43
C ALA A 110 -25.28 15.17 2.20
N GLY A 111 -25.80 14.76 1.03
CA GLY A 111 -25.02 14.66 -0.21
C GLY A 111 -24.27 13.34 -0.41
N PHE A 112 -24.21 12.46 0.59
CA PHE A 112 -23.62 11.13 0.46
C PHE A 112 -24.63 10.13 -0.14
N PRO A 113 -24.21 9.22 -1.05
CA PRO A 113 -25.10 8.22 -1.62
C PRO A 113 -25.70 7.29 -0.57
N SER A 114 -27.01 7.06 -0.61
CA SER A 114 -27.65 6.13 0.35
C SER A 114 -27.06 4.72 0.26
N ARG A 115 -27.06 3.97 1.38
CA ARG A 115 -26.61 2.57 1.42
C ARG A 115 -27.21 1.72 0.31
N LYS A 116 -28.51 1.85 0.05
CA LYS A 116 -29.22 1.11 -1.01
C LYS A 116 -28.69 1.45 -2.41
N ARG A 117 -28.34 2.72 -2.65
CA ARG A 117 -27.75 3.19 -3.91
C ARG A 117 -26.36 2.60 -4.09
N LEU A 118 -25.54 2.60 -3.04
CA LEU A 118 -24.20 2.03 -3.04
C LEU A 118 -24.18 0.52 -3.27
N VAL A 119 -25.09 -0.22 -2.63
CA VAL A 119 -25.23 -1.66 -2.85
C VAL A 119 -25.63 -1.96 -4.30
N ARG A 120 -26.55 -1.17 -4.86
CA ARG A 120 -26.98 -1.33 -6.26
C ARG A 120 -25.92 -0.89 -7.27
N SER A 121 -25.02 0.03 -6.94
CA SER A 121 -23.96 0.49 -7.85
C SER A 121 -22.73 -0.41 -7.82
N LEU A 122 -22.34 -0.93 -6.65
CA LEU A 122 -21.13 -1.75 -6.51
C LEU A 122 -21.39 -3.24 -6.77
N GLN A 123 -22.53 -3.78 -6.33
CA GLN A 123 -22.99 -5.17 -6.55
C GLN A 123 -21.92 -6.25 -6.33
N SER A 124 -21.08 -6.09 -5.31
CA SER A 124 -19.88 -6.90 -5.12
C SER A 124 -19.55 -7.13 -3.65
N ILE A 125 -18.87 -8.24 -3.38
CA ILE A 125 -18.27 -8.53 -2.08
C ILE A 125 -16.77 -8.29 -2.18
N TYR A 126 -16.27 -7.39 -1.37
CA TYR A 126 -14.86 -7.04 -1.28
C TYR A 126 -14.22 -7.71 -0.06
N LEU A 127 -13.00 -8.22 -0.22
CA LEU A 127 -12.13 -8.63 0.87
C LEU A 127 -10.87 -7.78 0.83
N PHE A 128 -10.58 -7.12 1.94
CA PHE A 128 -9.38 -6.34 2.17
C PHE A 128 -8.41 -7.17 2.99
N VAL A 129 -7.21 -7.37 2.44
CA VAL A 129 -6.08 -8.03 3.09
C VAL A 129 -5.05 -6.96 3.41
N ILE A 130 -5.04 -6.50 4.65
CA ILE A 130 -4.17 -5.40 5.08
C ILE A 130 -2.93 -5.97 5.73
N GLN A 131 -1.79 -5.75 5.09
CA GLN A 131 -0.48 -6.10 5.61
C GLN A 131 -0.04 -5.03 6.63
N PRO A 132 0.50 -5.42 7.80
CA PRO A 132 0.93 -4.44 8.78
C PRO A 132 2.15 -3.65 8.26
N SER A 133 2.22 -2.37 8.62
CA SER A 133 3.31 -1.46 8.19
C SER A 133 4.54 -1.55 9.10
N THR A 134 4.34 -1.99 10.34
CA THR A 134 5.37 -2.22 11.37
C THR A 134 5.22 -3.64 11.89
N ALA A 135 6.28 -4.20 12.49
CA ALA A 135 6.17 -5.50 13.15
C ALA A 135 5.16 -5.41 14.31
N ILE A 136 4.20 -6.33 14.38
CA ILE A 136 3.14 -6.35 15.41
C ILE A 136 3.73 -6.39 16.84
N ASP A 137 4.87 -7.05 17.02
CA ASP A 137 5.64 -7.03 18.26
C ASP A 137 7.13 -7.21 17.91
N PRO A 138 7.97 -6.18 18.06
CA PRO A 138 9.41 -6.27 17.78
C PRO A 138 10.19 -7.07 18.84
N SER A 139 9.61 -7.31 20.02
CA SER A 139 10.25 -8.02 21.14
C SER A 139 10.12 -9.54 21.05
N ASN A 140 9.17 -10.04 20.26
CA ASN A 140 8.92 -11.47 20.14
C ASN A 140 9.82 -12.13 19.07
N PRO A 141 10.69 -13.09 19.42
CA PRO A 141 11.56 -13.74 18.44
C PRO A 141 10.78 -14.62 17.43
N ARG A 142 9.55 -15.06 17.72
CA ARG A 142 8.66 -15.78 16.77
C ARG A 142 8.06 -14.88 15.68
N THR A 143 8.13 -13.56 15.87
CA THR A 143 7.57 -12.58 14.95
C THR A 143 8.65 -12.02 14.02
N LYS A 144 9.95 -12.21 14.31
CA LYS A 144 11.08 -11.66 13.55
C LYS A 144 10.96 -11.91 12.03
N PRO A 145 11.07 -10.86 11.19
CA PRO A 145 11.06 -11.03 9.74
C PRO A 145 12.19 -11.94 9.27
N VAL A 146 11.88 -12.86 8.35
CA VAL A 146 12.92 -13.70 7.74
C VAL A 146 13.80 -12.82 6.86
N THR A 147 15.12 -12.94 7.02
CA THR A 147 16.12 -12.19 6.26
C THR A 147 15.89 -12.36 4.76
N GLY A 148 15.77 -11.25 4.02
CA GLY A 148 15.47 -11.25 2.58
C GLY A 148 13.98 -11.15 2.20
N LYS A 149 13.04 -11.30 3.16
CA LYS A 149 11.59 -11.06 2.96
C LYS A 149 10.97 -10.28 4.13
N ALA A 150 11.63 -9.21 4.55
CA ALA A 150 11.27 -8.49 5.77
C ALA A 150 9.86 -7.86 5.76
N SER A 151 9.30 -7.59 4.58
CA SER A 151 7.97 -7.00 4.43
C SER A 151 6.81 -8.01 4.36
N THR A 152 7.07 -9.32 4.37
CA THR A 152 6.04 -10.33 4.02
C THR A 152 6.21 -11.68 4.75
N SER A 153 7.13 -11.81 5.70
CA SER A 153 7.40 -13.09 6.36
C SER A 153 7.55 -12.96 7.88
N GLY A 154 7.19 -14.02 8.60
CA GLY A 154 7.25 -14.11 10.06
C GLY A 154 5.89 -13.94 10.74
N GLY A 155 5.77 -14.41 11.99
CA GLY A 155 4.58 -14.19 12.81
C GLY A 155 4.26 -12.72 13.10
N ALA A 156 5.20 -11.78 12.88
CA ALA A 156 5.01 -10.33 13.06
C ALA A 156 4.11 -9.69 12.03
N PHE A 157 3.99 -10.28 10.85
CA PHE A 157 3.32 -9.64 9.72
C PHE A 157 2.07 -10.43 9.33
N ARG A 158 1.24 -10.78 10.33
CA ARG A 158 -0.07 -11.37 10.06
C ARG A 158 -0.97 -10.28 9.48
N PRO A 159 -1.54 -10.49 8.28
CA PRO A 159 -2.46 -9.52 7.73
C PRO A 159 -3.76 -9.50 8.55
N ALA A 160 -4.29 -8.30 8.75
CA ALA A 160 -5.65 -8.14 9.22
C ALA A 160 -6.62 -8.15 8.03
N LEU A 161 -7.81 -8.69 8.26
CA LEU A 161 -8.81 -8.91 7.23
C LEU A 161 -10.06 -8.10 7.55
N TRP A 162 -10.63 -7.46 6.53
CA TRP A 162 -11.97 -6.89 6.57
C TRP A 162 -12.71 -7.23 5.29
N TYR A 163 -14.02 -7.28 5.35
CA TYR A 163 -14.86 -7.46 4.17
C TYR A 163 -15.90 -6.35 4.08
N ALA A 164 -16.33 -6.04 2.86
CA ALA A 164 -17.48 -5.20 2.59
C ALA A 164 -18.47 -5.97 1.69
N ASP A 165 -19.64 -6.30 2.22
CA ASP A 165 -20.76 -6.86 1.46
C ASP A 165 -21.58 -5.71 0.87
N MET A 166 -21.17 -5.25 -0.31
CA MET A 166 -21.88 -4.26 -1.12
C MET A 166 -22.74 -4.93 -2.20
N LYS A 167 -23.09 -6.21 -2.00
CA LYS A 167 -23.93 -6.99 -2.92
C LYS A 167 -25.33 -7.16 -2.37
N ASN A 168 -25.43 -7.41 -1.07
CA ASN A 168 -26.69 -7.71 -0.40
C ASN A 168 -27.02 -6.69 0.68
N LYS A 169 -26.15 -6.59 1.70
CA LYS A 169 -26.48 -5.92 2.97
C LYS A 169 -26.00 -4.47 3.05
N GLY A 170 -24.94 -4.11 2.32
CA GLY A 170 -24.24 -2.84 2.52
C GLY A 170 -23.56 -2.79 3.89
N HIS A 171 -22.79 -3.84 4.21
CA HIS A 171 -22.22 -4.07 5.54
C HIS A 171 -20.71 -4.28 5.47
N ILE A 172 -19.97 -3.66 6.38
CA ILE A 172 -18.53 -3.88 6.55
C ILE A 172 -18.33 -4.67 7.84
N GLY A 173 -17.48 -5.69 7.80
CA GLY A 173 -17.16 -6.52 8.96
C GLY A 173 -15.69 -6.91 8.99
N ARG A 174 -15.19 -7.34 10.15
CA ARG A 174 -13.84 -7.87 10.30
C ARG A 174 -13.78 -9.35 9.90
N GLY A 175 -12.65 -9.78 9.36
CA GLY A 175 -12.40 -11.15 8.97
C GLY A 175 -12.76 -11.48 7.51
N GLN A 176 -13.07 -12.75 7.28
CA GLN A 176 -13.52 -13.25 5.98
C GLN A 176 -15.01 -12.93 5.78
N PRO A 177 -15.48 -12.79 4.52
CA PRO A 177 -16.90 -12.63 4.25
C PRO A 177 -17.72 -13.77 4.86
N PRO A 178 -18.92 -13.49 5.41
CA PRO A 178 -19.74 -14.50 6.07
C PRO A 178 -20.14 -15.59 5.09
N LYS A 179 -20.23 -16.82 5.59
CA LYS A 179 -20.72 -17.98 4.83
C LYS A 179 -22.13 -17.68 4.30
N THR A 180 -22.47 -18.27 3.17
CA THR A 180 -23.85 -18.23 2.64
C THR A 180 -24.81 -18.92 3.61
N VAL A 181 -26.11 -18.66 3.46
CA VAL A 181 -27.18 -19.32 4.26
C VAL A 181 -27.09 -20.85 4.18
N LEU A 182 -26.53 -21.38 3.09
CA LEU A 182 -26.27 -22.81 2.86
C LEU A 182 -24.92 -23.30 3.42
N GLY A 183 -24.27 -22.54 4.31
CA GLY A 183 -22.99 -22.91 4.92
C GLY A 183 -21.77 -22.89 4.00
N ARG A 184 -21.93 -22.61 2.69
CA ARG A 184 -20.81 -22.53 1.74
C ARG A 184 -19.96 -21.28 2.00
N LYS A 185 -18.63 -21.44 1.99
CA LYS A 185 -17.67 -20.34 2.06
C LYS A 185 -17.95 -19.37 0.93
N ARG A 186 -18.32 -18.14 1.29
CA ARG A 186 -18.63 -17.11 0.30
C ARG A 186 -17.32 -16.55 -0.23
N LYS A 187 -17.05 -16.76 -1.51
CA LYS A 187 -15.87 -16.21 -2.17
C LYS A 187 -16.08 -14.70 -2.35
N ALA A 188 -15.07 -13.91 -2.03
CA ALA A 188 -15.09 -12.49 -2.38
C ALA A 188 -15.02 -12.35 -3.91
N ASP A 189 -15.81 -11.43 -4.45
CA ASP A 189 -15.79 -11.10 -5.89
C ASP A 189 -14.48 -10.36 -6.24
N VAL A 190 -14.01 -9.54 -5.30
CA VAL A 190 -12.78 -8.75 -5.40
C VAL A 190 -11.97 -8.90 -4.12
N VAL A 191 -10.66 -9.13 -4.25
CA VAL A 191 -9.71 -9.13 -3.14
C VAL A 191 -8.69 -8.01 -3.38
N ILE A 192 -8.57 -7.11 -2.42
CA ILE A 192 -7.62 -5.99 -2.43
C ILE A 192 -6.60 -6.26 -1.34
N GLU A 193 -5.32 -6.34 -1.72
CA GLU A 193 -4.21 -6.57 -0.80
C GLU A 193 -3.25 -5.38 -0.85
N CYS A 194 -2.95 -4.80 0.31
CA CYS A 194 -2.10 -3.61 0.41
C CYS A 194 -1.50 -3.47 1.82
N ARG A 195 -0.59 -2.52 2.00
CA ARG A 195 -0.10 -2.15 3.33
C ARG A 195 -1.09 -1.24 4.05
N ASP A 196 -1.10 -1.31 5.38
CA ASP A 196 -1.95 -0.49 6.25
C ASP A 196 -1.80 1.01 5.95
N ARG A 197 -0.56 1.51 5.82
CA ARG A 197 -0.30 2.91 5.47
C ARG A 197 -0.85 3.29 4.09
N ASP A 198 -0.68 2.42 3.10
CA ASP A 198 -1.11 2.68 1.73
C ASP A 198 -2.64 2.74 1.63
N PHE A 199 -3.34 1.91 2.42
CA PHE A 199 -4.79 1.95 2.52
C PHE A 199 -5.29 3.23 3.18
N VAL A 200 -4.63 3.69 4.25
CA VAL A 200 -4.96 4.96 4.90
C VAL A 200 -4.73 6.11 3.92
N ASP A 201 -3.57 6.20 3.28
CA ASP A 201 -3.27 7.25 2.31
C ASP A 201 -4.30 7.27 1.16
N LEU A 202 -4.70 6.10 0.66
CA LEU A 202 -5.78 5.97 -0.32
C LEU A 202 -7.12 6.46 0.22
N ALA A 203 -7.50 6.05 1.42
CA ALA A 203 -8.80 6.39 1.99
C ALA A 203 -8.90 7.87 2.36
N THR A 204 -7.79 8.50 2.75
CA THR A 204 -7.71 9.95 2.96
C THR A 204 -7.65 10.76 1.67
N GLY A 205 -7.60 10.07 0.53
CA GLY A 205 -7.45 10.68 -0.78
C GLY A 205 -6.06 11.24 -1.04
N LYS A 206 -5.05 11.06 -0.17
CA LYS A 206 -3.67 11.54 -0.43
C LYS A 206 -3.03 10.91 -1.66
N VAL A 207 -3.43 9.68 -2.00
CA VAL A 207 -2.91 8.96 -3.16
C VAL A 207 -4.05 8.28 -3.90
N GLN A 208 -4.08 8.38 -5.23
CA GLN A 208 -5.07 7.69 -6.03
C GLN A 208 -4.81 6.18 -6.09
N ALA A 209 -5.88 5.38 -6.07
CA ALA A 209 -5.82 3.92 -6.11
C ALA A 209 -5.10 3.39 -7.37
N GLN A 210 -5.36 4.00 -8.53
CA GLN A 210 -4.73 3.62 -9.80
C GLN A 210 -3.21 3.72 -9.74
N LYS A 211 -2.69 4.80 -9.10
CA LYS A 211 -1.25 5.02 -8.94
C LYS A 211 -0.62 3.93 -8.07
N LEU A 212 -1.24 3.57 -6.95
CA LEU A 212 -0.75 2.51 -6.07
C LEU A 212 -0.80 1.14 -6.74
N TYR A 213 -1.82 0.87 -7.57
CA TYR A 213 -1.91 -0.35 -8.37
C TYR A 213 -0.78 -0.42 -9.41
N ASN A 214 -0.57 0.65 -10.19
CA ASN A 214 0.49 0.74 -11.19
C ASN A 214 1.90 0.60 -10.56
N GLN A 215 2.08 1.05 -9.32
CA GLN A 215 3.31 0.89 -8.54
C GLN A 215 3.49 -0.51 -7.92
N GLY A 216 2.51 -1.41 -8.07
CA GLY A 216 2.52 -2.74 -7.45
C GLY A 216 2.36 -2.76 -5.93
N ARG A 217 2.00 -1.61 -5.33
CA ARG A 217 1.78 -1.44 -3.88
C ARG A 217 0.42 -1.94 -3.42
N ILE A 218 -0.58 -1.86 -4.30
CA ILE A 218 -1.87 -2.53 -4.15
C ILE A 218 -1.93 -3.68 -5.16
N LYS A 219 -2.30 -4.86 -4.68
CA LYS A 219 -2.60 -6.03 -5.51
C LYS A 219 -4.10 -6.25 -5.52
N ILE A 220 -4.64 -6.51 -6.70
CA ILE A 220 -6.07 -6.73 -6.90
C ILE A 220 -6.25 -8.12 -7.52
N LYS A 221 -7.17 -8.91 -6.96
CA LYS A 221 -7.61 -10.19 -7.53
C LYS A 221 -9.11 -10.11 -7.78
N GLY A 222 -9.56 -10.61 -8.93
CA GLY A 222 -10.96 -10.49 -9.36
C GLY A 222 -11.12 -9.34 -10.36
N ASP A 223 -12.26 -8.68 -10.31
CA ASP A 223 -12.61 -7.59 -11.22
C ASP A 223 -11.92 -6.27 -10.81
N LEU A 224 -11.04 -5.77 -11.70
CA LEU A 224 -10.26 -4.56 -11.47
C LEU A 224 -11.13 -3.30 -11.41
N ASP A 225 -12.12 -3.17 -12.31
CA ASP A 225 -12.97 -1.98 -12.38
C ASP A 225 -13.81 -1.83 -11.11
N ARG A 226 -14.31 -2.94 -10.56
CA ARG A 226 -15.03 -2.95 -9.28
C ARG A 226 -14.12 -2.57 -8.12
N ALA A 227 -12.85 -2.99 -8.16
CA ALA A 227 -11.86 -2.64 -7.14
C ALA A 227 -11.52 -1.15 -7.16
N LEU A 228 -11.30 -0.58 -8.35
CA LEU A 228 -11.01 0.84 -8.51
C LEU A 228 -12.21 1.70 -8.11
N ARG A 229 -13.44 1.28 -8.46
CA ARG A 229 -14.67 1.98 -8.06
C ARG A 229 -14.88 2.05 -6.55
N VAL A 230 -14.63 0.96 -5.81
CA VAL A 230 -14.76 1.01 -4.34
C VAL A 230 -13.67 1.87 -3.73
N ALA A 231 -12.45 1.84 -4.29
CA ALA A 231 -11.34 2.64 -3.81
C ALA A 231 -11.55 4.15 -4.02
N THR A 232 -12.05 4.55 -5.19
CA THR A 232 -12.42 5.96 -5.45
C THR A 232 -13.55 6.41 -4.55
N LEU A 233 -14.53 5.54 -4.26
CA LEU A 233 -15.63 5.87 -3.35
C LEU A 233 -15.13 6.13 -1.92
N ILE A 234 -14.27 5.28 -1.39
CA ILE A 234 -13.69 5.44 -0.04
C ILE A 234 -12.88 6.75 0.04
N SER A 235 -12.15 7.10 -1.03
CA SER A 235 -11.36 8.34 -1.12
C SER A 235 -12.24 9.59 -1.26
N HIS A 236 -13.06 9.65 -2.30
CA HIS A 236 -13.79 10.84 -2.72
C HIS A 236 -14.80 11.31 -1.69
N GLU A 237 -15.49 10.38 -1.03
CA GLU A 237 -16.47 10.75 -0.03
C GLU A 237 -15.80 11.31 1.24
N ARG A 238 -14.57 10.88 1.56
CA ARG A 238 -13.79 11.50 2.64
C ARG A 238 -13.27 12.88 2.22
N SER A 239 -12.81 13.05 0.98
CA SER A 239 -12.41 14.35 0.47
C SER A 239 -13.54 15.38 0.49
N LYS A 240 -14.78 14.98 0.15
CA LYS A 240 -15.96 15.86 0.23
C LYS A 240 -16.33 16.26 1.66
N ILE A 241 -16.21 15.33 2.60
CA ILE A 241 -16.60 15.57 4.00
C ILE A 241 -15.55 16.44 4.72
N TYR A 242 -14.26 16.27 4.42
CA TYR A 242 -13.18 16.94 5.16
C TYR A 242 -12.37 17.96 4.34
N GLY A 243 -12.69 18.18 3.07
CA GLY A 243 -12.00 19.16 2.22
C GLY A 243 -10.53 18.82 1.94
N THR A 244 -10.15 17.55 2.00
CA THR A 244 -8.79 17.13 1.60
C THR A 244 -8.66 17.26 0.09
N VAL A 245 -7.63 17.98 -0.37
CA VAL A 245 -7.36 18.18 -1.79
C VAL A 245 -7.08 16.83 -2.44
N GLU A 246 -7.95 16.43 -3.36
CA GLU A 246 -7.73 15.25 -4.22
C GLU A 246 -6.43 15.50 -5.03
N PRO A 247 -5.44 14.60 -5.01
CA PRO A 247 -4.22 14.77 -5.77
C PRO A 247 -4.62 14.76 -7.24
N ALA A 248 -4.44 15.92 -7.88
CA ALA A 248 -4.75 16.13 -9.29
C ALA A 248 -4.14 14.98 -10.12
N ALA A 249 -4.98 14.35 -10.94
CA ALA A 249 -4.50 13.41 -11.95
C ALA A 249 -3.45 14.14 -12.79
N THR A 250 -2.21 13.70 -12.71
CA THR A 250 -1.14 14.22 -13.57
C THR A 250 -1.47 13.76 -14.98
N THR A 251 -2.11 14.65 -15.74
CA THR A 251 -2.26 14.53 -17.19
C THR A 251 -0.85 14.62 -17.77
N GLU A 252 -0.17 13.48 -17.89
CA GLU A 252 1.06 13.39 -18.66
C GLU A 252 0.74 13.74 -20.11
N ALA A 253 1.24 14.90 -20.52
CA ALA A 253 1.18 15.38 -21.89
C ALA A 253 1.86 14.37 -22.81
N LYS A 254 1.09 13.88 -23.77
CA LYS A 254 1.59 13.16 -24.94
C LYS A 254 2.54 14.09 -25.70
N VAL A 255 3.82 13.77 -25.72
CA VAL A 255 4.81 14.27 -26.67
C VAL A 255 4.73 13.43 -27.94
#